data_AF-A0A353NCV0-F1
#
_entry.id   AF-A0A353NCV0-F1
#
_cell.length_a   1.000
_cell.length_b   1.000
_cell.length_c   1.000
_cell.angle_alpha   90.00
_cell.angle_beta   90.00
_cell.angle_gamma   90.00
#
_symmetry.space_group_name_H-M   'P 1'
#
loop_
_entity.id
_entity.type
_entity.pdbx_description
1 polymer ?
#
loop_
_entity_poly.entity_id
_entity_poly.type
_entity_poly.pdbx_seq_one_letter_code
_entity_poly.pdbx_strand_id
1 'polypeptide(L)'
;MKFLEELINAGFIGRRNNQESRYELKIEGLRYLEKIQRKRPESFDCFIAMKFGDKLLDRAYHESMVPAILETGYKPIQMAYLEHNNDIIDEMLGGIKRSRFMVADLSFQNQNVYFEAGFAQGLGIPVIYTCHDYHAHDIKFDTQHANQIRWSEVEELRVKLKNRILATII
;
A
#
# COMPACT_ATOMS: atom_id res chain seq x y z
N MET A 1 5.53 -33.25 14.40
CA MET A 1 6.10 -34.08 13.30
C MET A 1 5.20 -34.16 12.06
N LYS A 2 3.86 -34.16 12.17
CA LYS A 2 2.94 -34.29 11.02
C LYS A 2 3.15 -33.25 9.89
N PHE A 3 3.36 -31.97 10.24
CA PHE A 3 3.64 -30.91 9.27
C PHE A 3 4.94 -31.10 8.47
N LEU A 4 6.00 -31.66 9.09
CA LEU A 4 7.28 -31.87 8.39
C LEU A 4 7.15 -32.98 7.34
N GLU A 5 6.42 -34.05 7.66
CA GLU A 5 6.09 -35.12 6.69
C GLU A 5 5.23 -34.59 5.55
N GLU A 6 4.26 -33.72 5.82
CA GLU A 6 3.46 -33.07 4.77
C GLU A 6 4.33 -32.20 3.83
N LEU A 7 5.29 -31.44 4.38
CA LEU A 7 6.22 -30.64 3.60
C LEU A 7 7.21 -31.50 2.79
N ILE A 8 7.62 -32.67 3.30
CA ILE A 8 8.43 -33.65 2.57
C ILE A 8 7.62 -34.24 1.42
N ASN A 9 6.39 -34.68 1.68
CA ASN A 9 5.49 -35.27 0.68
C ASN A 9 5.10 -34.26 -0.42
N ALA A 10 4.97 -32.98 -0.05
CA ALA A 10 4.76 -31.89 -1.00
C ALA A 10 6.02 -31.50 -1.78
N GLY A 11 7.19 -32.07 -1.45
CA GLY A 11 8.46 -31.79 -2.12
C GLY A 11 9.07 -30.43 -1.78
N PHE A 12 8.61 -29.78 -0.70
CA PHE A 12 9.10 -28.46 -0.29
C PHE A 12 10.38 -28.53 0.54
N ILE A 13 10.54 -29.60 1.31
CA ILE A 13 11.78 -29.90 2.07
C ILE A 13 12.23 -31.34 1.84
N GLY A 14 13.50 -31.64 2.12
CA GLY A 14 14.09 -32.99 2.11
C GLY A 14 14.73 -33.32 3.46
N ARG A 15 15.07 -34.59 3.69
CA ARG A 15 15.92 -35.01 4.81
C ARG A 15 17.38 -35.01 4.38
N ARG A 16 18.23 -34.31 5.13
CA ARG A 16 19.67 -34.25 4.86
C ARG A 16 20.37 -35.37 5.61
N ASN A 17 20.79 -36.39 4.87
CA ASN A 17 21.36 -37.65 5.36
C ASN A 17 20.36 -38.48 6.19
N ASN A 18 20.68 -39.75 6.48
CA ASN A 18 19.89 -40.65 7.34
C ASN A 18 19.80 -40.21 8.82
N GLN A 19 19.97 -38.92 9.12
CA GLN A 19 19.74 -38.35 10.45
C GLN A 19 18.39 -37.65 10.48
N GLU A 20 17.46 -38.19 11.27
CA GLU A 20 16.04 -37.81 11.31
C GLU A 20 15.76 -36.33 11.62
N SER A 21 16.73 -35.60 12.17
CA SER A 21 16.55 -34.25 12.69
C SER A 21 17.07 -33.13 11.76
N ARG A 22 17.62 -33.45 10.59
CA ARG A 22 18.13 -32.43 9.65
C ARG A 22 17.32 -32.39 8.36
N TYR A 23 16.80 -31.22 8.06
CA TYR A 23 16.03 -30.96 6.85
C TYR A 23 16.78 -30.00 5.93
N GLU A 24 16.55 -30.13 4.63
CA GLU A 24 17.03 -29.20 3.61
C GLU A 24 15.84 -28.57 2.86
N LEU A 25 15.96 -27.29 2.51
CA LEU A 25 14.95 -26.59 1.73
C LEU A 25 15.13 -26.93 0.25
N LYS A 26 14.06 -27.33 -0.43
CA LYS A 26 14.07 -27.60 -1.88
C LYS A 26 13.66 -26.36 -2.66
N ILE A 27 14.08 -26.29 -3.92
CA ILE A 27 13.70 -25.19 -4.84
C ILE A 27 12.18 -25.08 -4.97
N GLU A 28 11.44 -26.18 -4.97
CA GLU A 28 9.97 -26.11 -5.06
C GLU A 28 9.33 -25.51 -3.80
N GLY A 29 9.93 -25.72 -2.63
CA GLY A 29 9.52 -25.03 -1.40
C GLY A 29 9.77 -23.53 -1.47
N LEU A 30 10.93 -23.13 -2.01
CA LEU A 30 11.26 -21.72 -2.25
C LEU A 30 10.32 -21.06 -3.27
N ARG A 31 10.05 -21.73 -4.40
CA ARG A 31 9.12 -21.22 -5.43
C ARG A 31 7.69 -21.13 -4.89
N TYR A 32 7.25 -22.09 -4.08
CA TYR A 32 5.94 -22.06 -3.46
C TYR A 32 5.82 -20.90 -2.46
N LEU A 33 6.85 -20.70 -1.62
CA LEU A 33 6.94 -19.54 -0.73
C LEU A 33 6.91 -18.23 -1.49
N GLU A 34 7.69 -18.12 -2.56
CA GLU A 34 7.70 -16.94 -3.43
C GLU A 34 6.32 -16.69 -4.06
N LYS A 35 5.62 -17.74 -4.50
CA LYS A 35 4.25 -17.65 -5.02
C LYS A 35 3.26 -17.16 -3.96
N ILE A 36 3.37 -17.61 -2.71
CA ILE A 36 2.51 -17.16 -1.61
C ILE A 36 2.83 -15.71 -1.23
N GLN A 37 4.12 -15.36 -1.13
CA GLN A 37 4.54 -14.00 -0.79
C GLN A 37 4.18 -13.00 -1.89
N ARG A 38 4.18 -13.41 -3.16
CA ARG A 38 3.78 -12.57 -4.30
C ARG A 38 2.27 -12.44 -4.46
N LYS A 39 1.45 -13.30 -3.83
CA LYS A 39 0.00 -13.12 -3.81
C LYS A 39 -0.33 -11.92 -2.92
N ARG A 40 -0.30 -10.72 -3.53
CA ARG A 40 -1.02 -9.57 -2.99
C ARG A 40 -2.46 -9.98 -2.74
N PRO A 41 -3.10 -9.57 -1.62
CA PRO A 41 -4.52 -9.82 -1.45
C PRO A 41 -5.26 -9.32 -2.70
N GLU A 42 -6.19 -10.14 -3.21
CA GLU A 42 -7.21 -9.64 -4.14
C GLU A 42 -8.07 -8.68 -3.34
N SER A 43 -7.64 -7.42 -3.35
CA SER A 43 -8.26 -6.34 -2.63
C SER A 43 -8.65 -5.27 -3.63
N PHE A 44 -9.81 -4.69 -3.38
CA PHE A 44 -10.25 -3.49 -4.07
C PHE A 44 -9.96 -2.24 -3.24
N ASP A 45 -9.35 -2.39 -2.06
CA ASP A 45 -9.13 -1.27 -1.16
C ASP A 45 -7.94 -0.41 -1.60
N CYS A 46 -8.12 0.90 -1.53
CA CYS A 46 -7.09 1.92 -1.71
C CYS A 46 -6.98 2.73 -0.42
N PHE A 47 -5.85 2.63 0.28
CA PHE A 47 -5.61 3.45 1.46
C PHE A 47 -5.24 4.88 1.06
N ILE A 48 -5.84 5.87 1.70
CA ILE A 48 -5.54 7.29 1.49
C ILE A 48 -4.90 7.85 2.76
N ALA A 49 -3.66 8.33 2.61
CA ALA A 49 -2.94 9.05 3.64
C ALA A 49 -2.83 10.53 3.26
N MET A 50 -3.32 11.41 4.11
CA MET A 50 -3.21 12.86 3.94
C MET A 50 -3.31 13.55 5.30
N LYS A 51 -2.90 14.82 5.38
CA LYS A 51 -3.16 15.64 6.57
C LYS A 51 -4.66 15.87 6.73
N PHE A 52 -5.19 15.54 7.91
CA PHE A 52 -6.59 15.75 8.27
C PHE A 52 -6.85 17.17 8.78
N GLY A 53 -8.07 17.68 8.56
CA GLY A 53 -8.54 18.96 9.10
C GLY A 53 -8.03 20.18 8.34
N ASP A 54 -7.59 19.99 7.10
CA ASP A 54 -7.21 21.07 6.19
C ASP A 54 -8.27 21.23 5.10
N LYS A 55 -8.85 22.42 4.96
CA LYS A 55 -9.97 22.67 4.04
C LYS A 55 -9.65 22.34 2.58
N LEU A 56 -8.41 22.60 2.14
CA LEU A 56 -8.02 22.34 0.77
C LEU A 56 -7.89 20.83 0.53
N LEU A 57 -7.25 20.11 1.46
CA LEU A 57 -7.11 18.66 1.36
C LEU A 57 -8.42 17.92 1.57
N ASP A 58 -9.30 18.40 2.44
CA ASP A 58 -10.64 17.85 2.62
C ASP A 58 -11.45 17.95 1.31
N ARG A 59 -11.38 19.10 0.61
CA ARG A 59 -11.99 19.24 -0.73
C ARG A 59 -11.33 18.31 -1.74
N ALA A 60 -10.00 18.25 -1.79
CA ALA A 60 -9.28 17.34 -2.68
C ALA A 60 -9.67 15.87 -2.45
N TYR A 61 -9.85 15.47 -1.19
CA TYR A 61 -10.32 14.14 -0.82
C TYR A 61 -11.71 13.84 -1.38
N HIS A 62 -12.70 14.67 -1.03
CA HIS A 62 -14.11 14.42 -1.37
C HIS A 62 -14.42 14.64 -2.85
N GLU A 63 -13.85 15.69 -3.45
CA GLU A 63 -14.16 16.10 -4.82
C GLU A 63 -13.26 15.39 -5.86
N SER A 64 -12.12 14.81 -5.43
CA SER A 64 -11.11 14.28 -6.36
C SER A 64 -10.63 12.86 -6.06
N MET A 65 -10.05 12.62 -4.89
CA MET A 65 -9.42 11.31 -4.58
C MET A 65 -10.46 10.20 -4.52
N VAL A 66 -11.51 10.40 -3.73
CA VAL A 66 -12.64 9.46 -3.59
C VAL A 66 -13.26 9.13 -4.95
N PRO A 67 -13.72 10.10 -5.77
CA PRO A 67 -14.34 9.76 -7.05
C PRO A 67 -13.37 9.14 -8.05
N ALA A 68 -12.10 9.57 -8.12
CA ALA A 68 -11.11 8.95 -9.00
C ALA A 68 -10.88 7.47 -8.67
N ILE A 69 -10.81 7.12 -7.39
CA ILE A 69 -10.64 5.74 -6.92
C ILE A 69 -11.90 4.91 -7.20
N LEU A 70 -13.09 5.44 -6.91
CA LEU A 70 -14.36 4.76 -7.18
C LEU A 70 -14.57 4.49 -8.68
N GLU A 71 -14.29 5.47 -9.54
CA GLU A 71 -14.42 5.34 -10.99
C GLU A 71 -13.48 4.31 -11.62
N THR A 72 -12.43 3.90 -10.90
CA THR A 72 -11.46 2.89 -11.36
C THR A 72 -11.75 1.50 -10.78
N GLY A 73 -12.88 1.33 -10.08
CA GLY A 73 -13.32 0.06 -9.52
C GLY A 73 -12.71 -0.28 -8.16
N TYR A 74 -12.07 0.68 -7.51
CA TYR A 74 -11.47 0.53 -6.19
C TYR A 74 -12.30 1.24 -5.11
N LYS A 75 -12.04 0.90 -3.85
CA LYS A 75 -12.73 1.44 -2.68
C LYS A 75 -11.76 2.30 -1.87
N PRO A 76 -12.01 3.60 -1.71
CA PRO A 76 -11.17 4.45 -0.89
C PRO A 76 -11.34 4.12 0.60
N ILE A 77 -10.23 4.07 1.33
CA ILE A 77 -10.17 3.91 2.78
C ILE A 77 -9.35 5.05 3.36
N GLN A 78 -9.92 5.78 4.32
CA GLN A 78 -9.18 6.76 5.12
C GLN A 78 -9.52 6.56 6.60
N MET A 79 -8.48 6.44 7.43
CA MET A 79 -8.63 6.13 8.85
C MET A 79 -9.43 7.16 9.64
N ALA A 80 -9.33 8.45 9.29
CA ALA A 80 -10.07 9.52 9.94
C ALA A 80 -11.60 9.37 9.86
N TYR A 81 -12.12 8.58 8.90
CA TYR A 81 -13.55 8.37 8.70
C TYR A 81 -14.03 6.96 9.11
N LEU A 82 -13.18 6.17 9.77
CA LEU A 82 -13.53 4.84 10.25
C LEU A 82 -13.77 4.85 11.76
N GLU A 83 -14.94 4.35 12.17
CA GLU A 83 -15.22 4.10 13.58
C GLU A 83 -14.64 2.74 13.99
N HIS A 84 -13.83 2.73 15.05
CA HIS A 84 -13.31 1.51 15.67
C HIS A 84 -13.05 1.71 17.16
N ASN A 85 -13.04 0.62 17.92
CA ASN A 85 -12.67 0.60 19.34
C ASN A 85 -11.23 0.13 19.56
N ASN A 86 -10.54 -0.26 18.48
CA ASN A 86 -9.19 -0.80 18.52
C ASN A 86 -8.14 0.30 18.57
N ASP A 87 -6.87 -0.08 18.75
CA ASP A 87 -5.75 0.85 18.62
C ASP A 87 -5.67 1.43 17.20
N ILE A 88 -5.57 2.76 17.10
CA ILE A 88 -5.58 3.48 15.82
C ILE A 88 -4.38 3.13 14.94
N ILE A 89 -3.22 2.84 15.54
CA ILE A 89 -2.01 2.48 14.80
C ILE A 89 -2.20 1.09 14.19
N ASP A 90 -2.74 0.14 14.96
CA ASP A 90 -2.99 -1.22 14.46
C ASP A 90 -4.01 -1.23 13.31
N GLU A 91 -5.09 -0.45 13.40
CA GLU A 91 -6.07 -0.32 12.33
C GLU A 91 -5.50 0.34 11.09
N MET A 92 -4.70 1.40 11.26
CA MET A 92 -3.99 2.04 10.15
C MET A 92 -3.04 1.07 9.46
N LEU A 93 -2.16 0.38 10.20
CA LEU A 93 -1.21 -0.58 9.64
C LEU A 93 -1.92 -1.77 8.99
N GLY A 94 -3.02 -2.23 9.59
CA GLY A 94 -3.89 -3.27 9.04
C GLY A 94 -4.57 -2.83 7.74
N GLY A 95 -5.09 -1.60 7.69
CA GLY A 95 -5.71 -1.01 6.51
C GLY A 95 -4.72 -0.88 5.35
N ILE A 96 -3.49 -0.43 5.62
CA ILE A 96 -2.42 -0.39 4.63
C ILE A 96 -2.12 -1.80 4.12
N LYS A 97 -1.85 -2.77 5.01
CA LYS A 97 -1.52 -4.16 4.62
C LYS A 97 -2.58 -4.83 3.73
N ARG A 98 -3.86 -4.51 3.93
CA ARG A 98 -4.98 -5.07 3.16
C ARG A 98 -5.22 -4.35 1.84
N SER A 99 -4.63 -3.17 1.64
CA SER A 99 -4.89 -2.36 0.45
C SER A 99 -4.13 -2.86 -0.76
N ARG A 100 -4.76 -2.73 -1.92
CA ARG A 100 -4.13 -3.04 -3.22
C ARG A 100 -3.04 -2.04 -3.56
N PHE A 101 -3.28 -0.77 -3.24
CA PHE A 101 -2.37 0.34 -3.41
C PHE A 101 -2.73 1.46 -2.43
N MET A 102 -1.90 2.49 -2.41
CA MET A 102 -2.06 3.65 -1.54
C MET A 102 -2.00 4.94 -2.35
N VAL A 103 -2.78 5.94 -1.96
CA VAL A 103 -2.60 7.34 -2.34
C VAL A 103 -2.07 8.09 -1.14
N ALA A 104 -0.93 8.78 -1.29
CA ALA A 104 -0.30 9.54 -0.22
C ALA A 104 -0.13 11.01 -0.65
N ASP A 105 -0.84 11.93 0.01
CA ASP A 105 -0.69 13.37 -0.22
C ASP A 105 0.37 13.98 0.70
N LEU A 106 1.46 14.46 0.09
CA LEU A 106 2.63 14.99 0.77
C LEU A 106 2.53 16.49 1.09
N SER A 107 1.40 17.14 0.80
CA SER A 107 1.19 18.55 1.12
C SER A 107 1.34 18.79 2.63
N PHE A 108 1.85 19.95 3.01
CA PHE A 108 2.18 20.30 4.40
C PHE A 108 3.23 19.40 5.09
N GLN A 109 3.91 18.52 4.37
CA GLN A 109 5.01 17.71 4.92
C GLN A 109 4.63 16.87 6.15
N ASN A 110 3.42 16.31 6.16
CA ASN A 110 2.92 15.54 7.29
C ASN A 110 3.77 14.28 7.52
N GLN A 111 4.48 14.21 8.65
CA GLN A 111 5.39 13.10 8.99
C GLN A 111 4.68 11.75 9.07
N ASN A 112 3.41 11.72 9.48
CA ASN A 112 2.64 10.49 9.55
C ASN A 112 2.41 9.93 8.14
N VAL A 113 2.11 10.79 7.16
CA VAL A 113 1.94 10.36 5.76
C VAL A 113 3.24 9.78 5.20
N TYR A 114 4.39 10.38 5.53
CA TYR A 114 5.69 9.82 5.15
C TYR A 114 5.93 8.43 5.75
N PHE A 115 5.62 8.26 7.04
CA PHE A 115 5.73 6.96 7.70
C PHE A 115 4.82 5.91 7.06
N GLU A 116 3.55 6.24 6.85
CA GLU A 116 2.56 5.34 6.24
C GLU A 116 2.95 4.94 4.81
N ALA A 117 3.42 5.91 4.01
CA ALA A 117 3.89 5.64 2.65
C ALA A 117 5.16 4.77 2.63
N GLY A 118 6.13 5.06 3.51
CA GLY A 118 7.34 4.24 3.65
C GLY A 118 7.02 2.82 4.11
N PHE A 119 6.05 2.67 5.01
CA PHE A 119 5.55 1.36 5.45
C PHE A 119 4.91 0.58 4.30
N ALA A 120 4.03 1.22 3.51
CA ALA A 120 3.43 0.61 2.32
C ALA A 120 4.49 0.17 1.31
N GLN A 121 5.48 1.01 1.02
CA GLN A 121 6.59 0.68 0.13
C GLN A 121 7.42 -0.50 0.64
N GLY A 122 7.72 -0.54 1.95
CA GLY A 122 8.43 -1.65 2.58
C GLY A 122 7.69 -3.00 2.45
N LEU A 123 6.36 -2.97 2.34
CA LEU A 123 5.52 -4.14 2.07
C LEU A 123 5.37 -4.45 0.57
N GLY A 124 5.97 -3.65 -0.31
CA GLY A 124 5.80 -3.78 -1.76
C GLY A 124 4.42 -3.39 -2.27
N ILE A 125 3.68 -2.59 -1.49
CA ILE A 125 2.39 -2.01 -1.89
C ILE A 125 2.67 -0.76 -2.73
N PRO A 126 2.11 -0.64 -3.95
CA PRO A 126 2.31 0.56 -4.77
C PRO A 126 1.76 1.80 -4.08
N VAL A 127 2.53 2.90 -4.13
CA VAL A 127 2.14 4.21 -3.59
C VAL A 127 2.09 5.22 -4.74
N ILE A 128 0.94 5.86 -4.91
CA ILE A 128 0.75 7.01 -5.78
C ILE A 128 0.87 8.25 -4.91
N TYR A 129 1.96 9.00 -5.09
CA TYR A 129 2.15 10.26 -4.39
C TYR A 129 1.39 11.38 -5.08
N THR A 130 0.79 12.26 -4.28
CA THR A 130 0.15 13.49 -4.72
C THR A 130 0.72 14.65 -3.89
N CYS A 131 0.78 15.85 -4.45
CA CYS A 131 1.16 17.03 -3.70
C CYS A 131 0.63 18.29 -4.38
N HIS A 132 0.02 19.16 -3.58
CA HIS A 132 -0.39 20.47 -4.04
C HIS A 132 0.83 21.33 -4.37
N ASP A 133 0.79 22.07 -5.49
CA ASP A 133 1.94 22.80 -6.01
C ASP A 133 2.47 23.87 -5.06
N TYR A 134 1.61 24.44 -4.22
CA TYR A 134 2.04 25.37 -3.18
C TYR A 134 2.97 24.74 -2.12
N HIS A 135 2.91 23.43 -1.89
CA HIS A 135 3.72 22.73 -0.90
C HIS A 135 4.91 21.96 -1.49
N ALA A 136 5.09 22.09 -2.80
CA ALA A 136 6.05 21.40 -3.62
C ALA A 136 7.50 21.54 -3.20
N HIS A 137 7.87 22.78 -2.89
CA HIS A 137 9.25 23.17 -2.62
C HIS A 137 9.72 22.63 -1.27
N ASP A 138 8.79 22.26 -0.39
CA ASP A 138 9.08 21.76 0.95
C ASP A 138 9.27 20.24 0.99
N ILE A 139 9.03 19.53 -0.12
CA ILE A 139 9.09 18.07 -0.18
C ILE A 139 10.48 17.59 0.18
N LYS A 140 10.54 16.60 1.09
CA LYS A 140 11.79 16.02 1.56
C LYS A 140 12.51 15.25 0.45
N PHE A 141 13.83 15.34 0.44
CA PHE A 141 14.73 14.73 -0.56
C PHE A 141 14.38 13.27 -0.87
N ASP A 142 14.05 12.49 0.16
CA ASP A 142 13.76 11.05 0.04
C ASP A 142 12.55 10.73 -0.86
N THR A 143 11.63 11.67 -1.07
CA THR A 143 10.48 11.53 -1.99
C THR A 143 10.51 12.48 -3.18
N GLN A 144 11.51 13.38 -3.28
CA GLN A 144 11.66 14.29 -4.41
C GLN A 144 11.88 13.56 -5.74
N HIS A 145 12.51 12.38 -5.71
CA HIS A 145 12.72 11.55 -6.90
C HIS A 145 11.51 10.71 -7.30
N ALA A 146 10.49 10.61 -6.43
CA ALA A 146 9.29 9.84 -6.72
C ALA A 146 8.39 10.59 -7.72
N ASN A 147 7.75 9.87 -8.64
CA ASN A 147 6.82 10.47 -9.60
C ASN A 147 5.50 10.84 -8.89
N GLN A 148 5.39 12.11 -8.53
CA GLN A 148 4.24 12.69 -7.84
C GLN A 148 3.24 13.27 -8.83
N ILE A 149 1.95 13.09 -8.54
CA ILE A 149 0.89 13.86 -9.18
C ILE A 149 0.89 15.25 -8.56
N ARG A 150 1.30 16.22 -9.36
CA ARG A 150 1.29 17.64 -9.03
C ARG A 150 -0.05 18.25 -9.42
N TRP A 151 -0.63 19.02 -8.53
CA TRP A 151 -1.96 19.60 -8.72
C TRP A 151 -2.06 20.97 -8.06
N SER A 152 -2.81 21.86 -8.69
CA SER A 152 -3.21 23.16 -8.12
C SER A 152 -4.72 23.25 -7.94
N GLU A 153 -5.47 22.59 -8.81
CA GLU A 153 -6.94 22.54 -8.77
C GLU A 153 -7.42 21.12 -8.48
N VAL A 154 -8.56 21.00 -7.78
CA VAL A 154 -9.10 19.71 -7.35
C VAL A 154 -9.55 18.86 -8.56
N GLU A 155 -10.17 19.47 -9.57
CA GLU A 155 -10.61 18.78 -10.78
C GLU A 155 -9.43 18.16 -11.55
N GLU A 156 -8.30 18.84 -11.58
CA GLU A 156 -7.07 18.35 -12.19
C GLU A 156 -6.55 17.10 -11.47
N LEU A 157 -6.52 17.14 -10.13
CA LEU A 157 -6.11 15.99 -9.31
C LEU A 157 -6.96 14.76 -9.64
N ARG A 158 -8.29 14.90 -9.75
CA ARG A 158 -9.20 13.79 -10.06
C ARG A 158 -8.82 13.11 -11.37
N VAL A 159 -8.64 13.90 -12.44
CA VAL A 159 -8.32 13.39 -13.77
C VAL A 159 -6.95 12.71 -13.79
N LYS A 160 -5.93 13.37 -13.22
CA LYS A 160 -4.56 12.81 -13.19
C LYS A 160 -4.49 11.54 -12.35
N LEU A 161 -5.15 11.52 -11.19
CA LEU A 161 -5.16 10.36 -10.30
C LEU A 161 -5.87 9.17 -10.94
N LYS A 162 -7.05 9.38 -11.54
CA LYS A 162 -7.76 8.35 -12.29
C LYS A 162 -6.86 7.73 -13.36
N ASN A 163 -6.25 8.57 -14.20
CA ASN A 163 -5.38 8.11 -15.28
C ASN A 163 -4.16 7.34 -14.74
N ARG A 164 -3.58 7.77 -13.62
CA ARG A 164 -2.48 7.06 -12.98
C ARG A 164 -2.91 5.67 -12.50
N ILE A 165 -4.04 5.57 -11.81
CA ILE A 165 -4.56 4.29 -11.31
C ILE A 165 -4.77 3.32 -12.47
N LEU A 166 -5.47 3.75 -13.53
CA LEU A 166 -5.72 2.93 -14.72
C LEU A 166 -4.43 2.45 -15.41
N ALA A 167 -3.38 3.26 -15.39
CA ALA A 167 -2.12 2.96 -16.08
C ALA A 167 -1.17 2.07 -15.28
N THR A 168 -1.22 2.11 -13.94
CA THR A 168 -0.16 1.50 -13.10
C THR A 168 -0.63 0.45 -12.10
N ILE A 169 -1.93 0.35 -11.82
CA ILE A 169 -2.46 -0.54 -10.78
C ILE A 169 -3.24 -1.73 -11.36
N ILE A 170 -3.95 -1.50 -12.46
CA ILE A 170 -4.77 -2.49 -13.17
C ILE A 170 -3.88 -3.53 -13.86
#